data_AF-A0A6J4SL87-F1
#
_entry.id   AF-A0A6J4SL87-F1
#
_cell.length_a   1.000
_cell.length_b   1.000
_cell.length_c   1.000
_cell.angle_alpha   90.00
_cell.angle_beta   90.00
_cell.angle_gamma   90.00
#
_symmetry.space_group_name_H-M   'P 1'
#
loop_
_entity.id
_entity.type
_entity.pdbx_description
1 polymer ?
#
loop_
_entity_poly.entity_id
_entity_poly.type
_entity_poly.pdbx_seq_one_letter_code
_entity_poly.pdbx_strand_id
1 'polypeptide(L)'
;MKARRVKDLDPAGTLADNLERIVRVRTDELFAFMPRAADPGEVEHLHDMRIAAKRLRYILEISESCFGSYAAAAAKRAKDVQDLLGEIHDADVALPRLALHERRALAADVAAVRERAPDAKDLDPALAADGPHAGVYRGLAAMATYHRARRELLFSRFLTLWQELGREGFRARLEFAIGERPPAPEPHPRPGAPAA
;
A
#
# COMPACT_ATOMS: atom_id res chain seq x y z
N MET A 1 -4.14 9.05 6.69
CA MET A 1 -5.59 9.43 6.64
C MET A 1 -6.49 8.71 7.68
N LYS A 2 -7.55 9.39 8.16
CA LYS A 2 -8.63 8.83 9.01
C LYS A 2 -9.71 8.13 8.16
N ALA A 3 -10.20 6.98 8.62
CA ALA A 3 -11.24 6.23 7.93
C ALA A 3 -12.54 7.03 7.80
N ARG A 4 -13.25 6.88 6.67
CA ARG A 4 -14.60 7.47 6.53
C ARG A 4 -15.55 6.89 7.58
N ARG A 5 -16.37 7.74 8.18
CA ARG A 5 -17.39 7.34 9.15
C ARG A 5 -18.47 6.51 8.43
N VAL A 6 -18.76 5.34 8.97
CA VAL A 6 -19.93 4.54 8.56
C VAL A 6 -21.13 5.08 9.34
N LYS A 7 -22.17 5.52 8.63
CA LYS A 7 -23.43 6.01 9.24
C LYS A 7 -24.40 4.84 9.40
N ASP A 8 -25.39 5.03 10.27
CA ASP A 8 -26.56 4.15 10.39
C ASP A 8 -26.21 2.69 10.74
N LEU A 9 -25.14 2.49 11.52
CA LEU A 9 -24.87 1.21 12.16
C LEU A 9 -25.86 1.01 13.30
N ASP A 10 -26.48 -0.17 13.34
CA ASP A 10 -27.47 -0.55 14.34
C ASP A 10 -26.92 -1.69 15.19
N PRO A 11 -26.52 -1.44 16.46
CA PRO A 11 -26.06 -2.48 17.37
C PRO A 11 -27.09 -3.57 17.65
N ALA A 12 -28.39 -3.28 17.47
CA ALA A 12 -29.48 -4.26 17.60
C ALA A 12 -29.81 -4.97 16.27
N GLY A 13 -29.25 -4.51 15.16
CA GLY A 13 -29.44 -5.07 13.82
C GLY A 13 -28.59 -6.31 13.55
N THR A 14 -28.77 -6.92 12.38
CA THR A 14 -28.01 -8.11 12.01
C THR A 14 -26.54 -7.77 11.70
N LEU A 15 -25.65 -8.74 11.90
CA LEU A 15 -24.24 -8.60 11.50
C LEU A 15 -24.12 -8.32 10.00
N ALA A 16 -24.90 -9.02 9.16
CA ALA A 16 -24.88 -8.86 7.71
C ALA A 16 -25.25 -7.43 7.28
N ASP A 17 -26.33 -6.85 7.83
CA ASP A 17 -26.75 -5.49 7.48
C ASP A 17 -25.70 -4.44 7.90
N ASN A 18 -25.04 -4.63 9.05
CA ASN A 18 -23.95 -3.76 9.48
C ASN A 18 -22.69 -3.92 8.59
N LEU A 19 -22.30 -5.15 8.28
CA LEU A 19 -21.16 -5.45 7.43
C LEU A 19 -21.36 -4.90 6.01
N GLU A 20 -22.56 -5.00 5.44
CA GLU A 20 -22.88 -4.47 4.12
C GLU A 20 -22.58 -2.96 4.08
N ARG A 21 -23.09 -2.20 5.06
CA ARG A 21 -22.83 -0.76 5.19
C ARG A 21 -21.34 -0.45 5.29
N ILE A 22 -20.60 -1.22 6.09
CA ILE A 22 -19.15 -1.03 6.25
C ILE A 22 -18.44 -1.32 4.93
N VAL A 23 -18.72 -2.44 4.27
CA VAL A 23 -18.07 -2.84 3.02
C VAL A 23 -18.33 -1.82 1.91
N ARG A 24 -19.56 -1.30 1.79
CA ARG A 24 -19.90 -0.23 0.84
C ARG A 24 -19.03 1.01 1.08
N VAL A 25 -18.98 1.51 2.32
CA VAL A 25 -18.17 2.69 2.67
C VAL A 25 -16.68 2.46 2.40
N ARG A 26 -16.14 1.26 2.71
CA ARG A 26 -14.73 0.95 2.48
C ARG A 26 -14.39 0.79 1.01
N THR A 27 -15.31 0.25 0.22
CA THR A 27 -15.19 0.16 -1.24
C THR A 27 -15.17 1.57 -1.84
N ASP A 28 -16.12 2.42 -1.45
CA ASP A 28 -16.18 3.82 -1.91
C ASP A 28 -14.94 4.62 -1.51
N GLU A 29 -14.41 4.38 -0.31
CA GLU A 29 -13.18 5.00 0.18
C GLU A 29 -11.98 4.61 -0.69
N LEU A 30 -11.80 3.31 -0.99
CA LEU A 30 -10.72 2.82 -1.86
C LEU A 30 -10.79 3.45 -3.26
N PHE A 31 -11.96 3.40 -3.90
CA PHE A 31 -12.14 3.88 -5.27
C PHE A 31 -11.97 5.40 -5.39
N ALA A 32 -12.31 6.16 -4.35
CA ALA A 32 -12.19 7.62 -4.38
C ALA A 32 -10.74 8.13 -4.40
N PHE A 33 -9.74 7.30 -4.07
CA PHE A 33 -8.33 7.69 -4.19
C PHE A 33 -7.81 7.65 -5.62
N MET A 34 -8.40 6.82 -6.48
CA MET A 34 -7.88 6.57 -7.83
C MET A 34 -7.67 7.80 -8.71
N PRO A 35 -8.57 8.80 -8.73
CA PRO A 35 -8.37 9.98 -9.57
C PRO A 35 -7.03 10.67 -9.32
N ARG A 36 -6.53 10.67 -8.07
CA ARG A 36 -5.20 11.21 -7.71
C ARG A 36 -4.11 10.15 -7.70
N ALA A 37 -4.40 8.94 -7.23
CA ALA A 37 -3.43 7.84 -7.21
C ALA A 37 -3.00 7.36 -8.61
N ALA A 38 -3.68 7.80 -9.68
CA ALA A 38 -3.24 7.62 -11.06
C ALA A 38 -2.01 8.47 -11.44
N ASP A 39 -1.67 9.49 -10.64
CA ASP A 39 -0.43 10.25 -10.78
C ASP A 39 0.69 9.62 -9.92
N PRO A 40 1.83 9.22 -10.50
CA PRO A 40 2.95 8.71 -9.72
C PRO A 40 3.51 9.74 -8.72
N GLY A 41 3.31 11.03 -8.89
CA GLY A 41 3.75 12.08 -7.95
C GLY A 41 2.92 12.16 -6.66
N GLU A 42 1.72 11.56 -6.63
CA GLU A 42 0.78 11.64 -5.51
C GLU A 42 1.09 10.59 -4.42
N VAL A 43 2.31 10.65 -3.88
CA VAL A 43 2.86 9.69 -2.89
C VAL A 43 1.95 9.53 -1.66
N GLU A 44 1.42 10.64 -1.13
CA GLU A 44 0.51 10.59 0.02
C GLU A 44 -0.81 9.89 -0.31
N HIS A 45 -1.38 10.15 -1.50
CA HIS A 45 -2.62 9.49 -1.93
C HIS A 45 -2.42 8.01 -2.21
N LEU A 46 -1.27 7.60 -2.76
CA LEU A 46 -0.91 6.20 -2.93
C LEU A 46 -0.79 5.48 -1.58
N HIS A 47 -0.17 6.12 -0.59
CA HIS A 47 -0.09 5.60 0.77
C HIS A 47 -1.46 5.50 1.44
N ASP A 48 -2.31 6.52 1.32
CA ASP A 48 -3.64 6.51 1.91
C ASP A 48 -4.57 5.49 1.21
N MET A 49 -4.43 5.32 -0.10
CA MET A 49 -5.11 4.27 -0.85
C MET A 49 -4.70 2.88 -0.38
N ARG A 50 -3.41 2.65 -0.09
CA ARG A 50 -2.92 1.41 0.52
C ARG A 50 -3.64 1.11 1.83
N ILE A 51 -3.80 2.12 2.69
CA ILE A 51 -4.52 1.98 3.96
C ILE A 51 -6.00 1.65 3.70
N ALA A 52 -6.64 2.28 2.73
CA ALA A 52 -8.02 1.97 2.34
C ALA A 52 -8.16 0.53 1.84
N ALA A 53 -7.25 0.06 0.99
CA ALA A 53 -7.21 -1.33 0.50
C ALA A 53 -7.05 -2.33 1.65
N LYS A 54 -6.15 -2.05 2.60
CA LYS A 54 -5.96 -2.85 3.82
C LYS A 54 -7.25 -2.95 4.64
N ARG A 55 -7.94 -1.83 4.85
CA ARG A 55 -9.20 -1.79 5.62
C ARG A 55 -10.30 -2.57 4.91
N LEU A 56 -10.43 -2.43 3.59
CA LEU A 56 -11.37 -3.19 2.78
C LEU A 56 -11.08 -4.69 2.88
N ARG A 57 -9.82 -5.10 2.75
CA ARG A 57 -9.42 -6.50 2.93
C ARG A 57 -9.84 -7.05 4.29
N TYR A 58 -9.52 -6.36 5.38
CA TYR A 58 -9.83 -6.84 6.73
C TYR A 58 -11.33 -7.00 6.98
N ILE A 59 -12.16 -6.09 6.48
CA ILE A 59 -13.61 -6.25 6.62
C ILE A 59 -14.12 -7.42 5.76
N LEU A 60 -13.55 -7.62 4.57
CA LEU A 60 -13.94 -8.72 3.69
C LEU A 60 -13.57 -10.09 4.28
N GLU A 61 -12.39 -10.21 4.89
CA GLU A 61 -11.90 -11.43 5.58
C GLU A 61 -12.85 -11.91 6.68
N ILE A 62 -13.60 -11.02 7.34
CA ILE A 62 -14.57 -11.40 8.39
C ILE A 62 -16.02 -11.47 7.89
N SER A 63 -16.26 -11.15 6.62
CA SER A 63 -17.60 -11.08 6.04
C SER A 63 -18.00 -12.31 5.23
N GLU A 64 -17.08 -13.28 5.09
CA GLU A 64 -17.30 -14.52 4.34
C GLU A 64 -18.52 -15.30 4.85
N SER A 65 -18.73 -15.36 6.17
CA SER A 65 -19.89 -16.02 6.76
C SER A 65 -21.24 -15.38 6.40
N CYS A 66 -21.24 -14.11 5.98
CA CYS A 66 -22.44 -13.37 5.60
C CYS A 66 -22.64 -13.29 4.08
N PHE A 67 -21.56 -13.19 3.31
CA PHE A 67 -21.62 -12.91 1.86
C PHE A 67 -21.00 -14.02 0.98
N GLY A 68 -20.61 -15.13 1.61
CA GLY A 68 -20.10 -16.32 0.94
C GLY A 68 -18.70 -16.15 0.33
N SER A 69 -18.34 -17.10 -0.53
CA SER A 69 -17.00 -17.24 -1.11
C SER A 69 -16.57 -16.05 -1.97
N TYR A 70 -17.52 -15.26 -2.48
CA TYR A 70 -17.17 -14.05 -3.23
C TYR A 70 -16.49 -13.00 -2.35
N ALA A 71 -16.87 -12.86 -1.07
CA ALA A 71 -16.18 -11.94 -0.15
C ALA A 71 -14.72 -12.36 0.08
N ALA A 72 -14.44 -13.65 0.22
CA ALA A 72 -13.08 -14.17 0.31
C ALA A 72 -12.27 -13.91 -0.97
N ALA A 73 -12.86 -14.12 -2.15
CA ALA A 73 -12.23 -13.77 -3.42
C ALA A 73 -11.95 -12.26 -3.53
N ALA A 74 -12.89 -11.42 -3.09
CA ALA A 74 -12.72 -9.97 -3.07
C ALA A 74 -11.63 -9.52 -2.08
N ALA A 75 -11.51 -10.17 -0.92
CA ALA A 75 -10.44 -9.93 0.04
C ALA A 75 -9.06 -10.18 -0.59
N LYS A 76 -8.94 -11.24 -1.40
CA LYS A 76 -7.71 -11.53 -2.16
C LYS A 76 -7.38 -10.42 -3.16
N ARG A 77 -8.38 -9.92 -3.91
CA ARG A 77 -8.15 -8.79 -4.84
C ARG A 77 -7.74 -7.51 -4.11
N ALA A 78 -8.36 -7.21 -2.96
CA ALA A 78 -7.96 -6.08 -2.13
C ALA A 78 -6.53 -6.24 -1.58
N LYS A 79 -6.11 -7.48 -1.28
CA LYS A 79 -4.73 -7.81 -0.92
C LYS A 79 -3.76 -7.51 -2.06
N ASP A 80 -4.06 -7.92 -3.29
CA ASP A 80 -3.19 -7.68 -4.44
C ASP A 80 -2.90 -6.16 -4.62
N VAL A 81 -3.94 -5.33 -4.48
CA VAL A 81 -3.81 -3.86 -4.51
C VAL A 81 -2.97 -3.35 -3.33
N GLN A 82 -3.27 -3.82 -2.12
CA GLN A 82 -2.56 -3.43 -0.90
C GLN A 82 -1.06 -3.76 -0.98
N ASP A 83 -0.71 -4.93 -1.51
CA ASP A 83 0.66 -5.41 -1.58
C ASP A 83 1.47 -4.59 -2.59
N LEU A 84 0.95 -4.34 -3.81
CA LEU A 84 1.64 -3.48 -4.79
C LEU A 84 1.84 -2.05 -4.27
N LEU A 85 0.80 -1.44 -3.68
CA LEU A 85 0.93 -0.12 -3.07
C LEU A 85 1.88 -0.12 -1.85
N GLY A 86 2.00 -1.25 -1.16
CA GLY A 86 2.99 -1.45 -0.10
C GLY A 86 4.42 -1.36 -0.62
N GLU A 87 4.71 -2.09 -1.70
CA GLU A 87 6.04 -2.08 -2.32
C GLU A 87 6.42 -0.72 -2.90
N ILE A 88 5.43 0.02 -3.45
CA ILE A 88 5.62 1.41 -3.89
C ILE A 88 5.97 2.29 -2.69
N HIS A 89 5.19 2.20 -1.61
CA HIS A 89 5.42 2.97 -0.40
C HIS A 89 6.80 2.70 0.23
N ASP A 90 7.26 1.45 0.23
CA ASP A 90 8.57 1.08 0.73
C ASP A 90 9.70 1.76 -0.06
N ALA A 91 9.55 1.86 -1.39
CA ALA A 91 10.48 2.63 -2.22
C ALA A 91 10.41 4.14 -1.93
N ASP A 92 9.20 4.69 -1.79
CA ASP A 92 8.99 6.11 -1.47
C ASP A 92 9.57 6.49 -0.08
N VAL A 93 9.62 5.54 0.86
CA VAL A 93 10.27 5.71 2.17
C VAL A 93 11.79 5.49 2.11
N ALA A 94 12.27 4.56 1.28
CA ALA A 94 13.69 4.26 1.14
C ALA A 94 14.47 5.39 0.46
N LEU A 95 13.93 5.98 -0.61
CA LEU A 95 14.62 6.96 -1.44
C LEU A 95 15.10 8.21 -0.67
N PRO A 96 14.29 8.88 0.18
CA PRO A 96 14.76 10.01 0.98
C PRO A 96 15.84 9.62 1.99
N ARG A 97 15.79 8.40 2.53
CA ARG A 97 16.81 7.88 3.47
C ARG A 97 18.13 7.66 2.76
N LEU A 98 18.11 6.99 1.60
CA LEU A 98 19.30 6.79 0.76
C LEU A 98 19.96 8.13 0.42
N ALA A 99 19.17 9.11 -0.02
CA ALA A 99 19.68 10.45 -0.34
C ALA A 99 20.28 11.18 0.88
N LEU A 100 19.71 10.99 2.07
CA LEU A 100 20.27 11.54 3.30
C LEU A 100 21.62 10.91 3.64
N HIS A 101 21.74 9.58 3.54
CA HIS A 101 22.99 8.87 3.79
C HIS A 101 24.07 9.23 2.76
N GLU A 102 23.70 9.37 1.49
CA GLU A 102 24.59 9.79 0.41
C GLU A 102 25.17 11.18 0.69
N ARG A 103 24.32 12.16 1.02
CA ARG A 103 24.76 13.52 1.38
C ARG A 103 25.70 13.55 2.58
N ARG A 104 25.44 12.71 3.60
CA ARG A 104 26.31 12.62 4.78
C ARG A 104 27.69 12.05 4.44
N ALA A 105 27.74 10.97 3.66
CA ALA A 105 28.99 10.37 3.21
C ALA A 105 29.81 11.35 2.35
N LEU A 106 29.14 12.03 1.41
CA LEU A 106 29.77 13.05 0.58
C LEU A 106 30.32 14.22 1.42
N ALA A 107 29.55 14.72 2.40
CA ALA A 107 29.99 15.81 3.27
C ALA A 107 31.22 15.42 4.11
N ALA A 108 31.29 14.17 4.59
CA ALA A 108 32.45 13.66 5.31
C ALA A 108 33.71 13.63 4.42
N ASP A 109 33.57 13.18 3.16
CA ASP A 109 34.69 13.18 2.22
C ASP A 109 35.11 14.60 1.82
N VAL A 110 34.17 15.52 1.64
CA VAL A 110 34.48 16.94 1.42
C VAL A 110 35.30 17.52 2.57
N ALA A 111 34.92 17.23 3.82
CA ALA A 111 35.68 17.65 5.00
C ALA A 111 37.09 17.05 5.00
N ALA A 112 37.22 15.74 4.72
CA ALA A 112 38.50 15.05 4.67
C ALA A 112 39.42 15.55 3.52
N VAL A 113 38.86 15.94 2.37
CA VAL A 113 39.61 16.60 1.29
C VAL A 113 40.15 17.95 1.76
N ARG A 114 39.30 18.78 2.39
CA ARG A 114 39.71 20.11 2.89
C ARG A 114 40.76 20.03 3.99
N GLU A 115 40.68 19.03 4.87
CA GLU A 115 41.67 18.80 5.93
C GLU A 115 43.05 18.41 5.36
N ARG A 116 43.10 17.67 4.26
CA ARG A 116 44.35 17.29 3.57
C ARG A 116 45.03 18.46 2.85
N ALA A 117 44.31 19.56 2.61
CA ALA A 117 44.78 20.69 1.83
C ALA A 117 44.30 22.04 2.45
N PRO A 118 44.68 22.36 3.71
CA PRO A 118 44.11 23.47 4.47
C PRO A 118 44.43 24.84 3.85
N ASP A 119 45.67 25.04 3.41
CA ASP A 119 46.19 26.30 2.87
C ASP A 119 46.28 26.31 1.34
N ALA A 120 45.72 25.29 0.68
CA ALA A 120 45.80 25.18 -0.77
C ALA A 120 44.98 26.31 -1.43
N LYS A 121 45.63 27.03 -2.37
CA LYS A 121 44.96 28.07 -3.16
C LYS A 121 43.89 27.51 -4.09
N ASP A 122 44.04 26.24 -4.47
CA ASP A 122 43.07 25.44 -5.21
C ASP A 122 43.25 23.95 -4.86
N LEU A 123 42.25 23.11 -5.16
CA LEU A 123 42.28 21.68 -4.86
C LEU A 123 42.63 20.85 -6.10
N ASP A 124 43.56 19.91 -5.95
CA ASP A 124 43.79 18.85 -6.95
C ASP A 124 42.58 17.90 -6.96
N PRO A 125 41.88 17.71 -8.10
CA PRO A 125 40.77 16.77 -8.22
C PRO A 125 41.10 15.35 -7.78
N ALA A 126 42.37 14.93 -7.86
CA ALA A 126 42.81 13.62 -7.39
C ALA A 126 42.50 13.39 -5.89
N LEU A 127 42.50 14.46 -5.07
CA LEU A 127 42.18 14.36 -3.64
C LEU A 127 40.75 13.85 -3.37
N ALA A 128 39.82 14.11 -4.30
CA ALA A 128 38.44 13.64 -4.20
C ALA A 128 38.28 12.16 -4.57
N ALA A 129 39.21 11.60 -5.36
CA ALA A 129 39.17 10.19 -5.74
C ALA A 129 39.44 9.25 -4.55
N ASP A 130 40.30 9.69 -3.63
CA ASP A 130 40.73 8.95 -2.44
C ASP A 130 39.92 9.29 -1.18
N GLY A 131 38.67 9.73 -1.35
CA GLY A 131 37.76 9.96 -0.23
C GLY A 131 37.50 8.66 0.55
N PRO A 132 37.60 8.65 1.89
CA PRO A 132 37.39 7.43 2.68
C PRO A 132 36.00 6.80 2.51
N HIS A 133 35.00 7.55 2.04
CA HIS A 133 33.63 7.10 1.82
C HIS A 133 33.24 7.04 0.32
N ALA A 134 34.21 7.11 -0.60
CA ALA A 134 33.97 7.12 -2.04
C ALA A 134 33.16 5.91 -2.53
N GLY A 135 33.41 4.73 -1.95
CA GLY A 135 32.63 3.52 -2.26
C GLY A 135 31.21 3.55 -1.69
N VAL A 136 31.00 4.21 -0.55
CA VAL A 136 29.72 4.26 0.15
C VAL A 136 28.69 5.05 -0.64
N TYR A 137 28.97 6.31 -1.00
CA TYR A 137 27.99 7.11 -1.74
C TYR A 137 27.77 6.58 -3.17
N ARG A 138 28.76 5.93 -3.80
CA ARG A 138 28.55 5.20 -5.07
C ARG A 138 27.57 4.03 -4.91
N GLY A 139 27.73 3.22 -3.87
CA GLY A 139 26.80 2.12 -3.57
C GLY A 139 25.39 2.63 -3.26
N LEU A 140 25.27 3.72 -2.50
CA LEU A 140 24.00 4.37 -2.21
C LEU A 140 23.33 4.93 -3.47
N ALA A 141 24.09 5.54 -4.38
CA ALA A 141 23.58 6.02 -5.67
C ALA A 141 23.08 4.88 -6.57
N ALA A 142 23.78 3.74 -6.59
CA ALA A 142 23.34 2.54 -7.29
C ALA A 142 22.01 2.01 -6.70
N MET A 143 21.90 1.94 -5.37
CA MET A 143 20.66 1.54 -4.70
C MET A 143 19.51 2.53 -4.96
N ALA A 144 19.79 3.83 -4.95
CA ALA A 144 18.79 4.84 -5.28
C ALA A 144 18.28 4.69 -6.71
N THR A 145 19.18 4.40 -7.67
CA THR A 145 18.81 4.09 -9.06
C THR A 145 17.90 2.87 -9.12
N TYR A 146 18.26 1.78 -8.44
CA TYR A 146 17.44 0.57 -8.37
C TYR A 146 16.05 0.85 -7.80
N HIS A 147 15.95 1.55 -6.66
CA HIS A 147 14.67 1.84 -6.03
C HIS A 147 13.78 2.74 -6.89
N ARG A 148 14.34 3.73 -7.61
CA ARG A 148 13.59 4.56 -8.56
C ARG A 148 13.01 3.72 -9.69
N ALA A 149 13.84 2.94 -10.37
CA ALA A 149 13.41 2.08 -11.47
C ALA A 149 12.36 1.04 -11.02
N ARG A 150 12.58 0.42 -9.85
CA ARG A 150 11.63 -0.53 -9.26
C ARG A 150 10.30 0.14 -8.95
N ARG A 151 10.32 1.35 -8.41
CA ARG A 151 9.10 2.12 -8.06
C ARG A 151 8.28 2.46 -9.30
N GLU A 152 8.91 2.84 -10.41
CA GLU A 152 8.25 3.06 -11.71
C GLU A 152 7.61 1.78 -12.26
N LEU A 153 8.34 0.65 -12.20
CA LEU A 153 7.82 -0.66 -12.60
C LEU A 153 6.60 -1.06 -11.77
N LEU A 154 6.68 -0.91 -10.45
CA LEU A 154 5.59 -1.25 -9.53
C LEU A 154 4.36 -0.37 -9.76
N PHE A 155 4.57 0.91 -10.02
CA PHE A 155 3.49 1.84 -10.34
C PHE A 155 2.76 1.43 -11.64
N SER A 156 3.51 1.07 -12.69
CA SER A 156 2.93 0.55 -13.93
C SER A 156 2.11 -0.72 -13.68
N ARG A 157 2.63 -1.66 -12.88
CA ARG A 157 1.91 -2.90 -12.50
C ARG A 157 0.65 -2.60 -11.70
N PHE A 158 0.68 -1.62 -10.81
CA PHE A 158 -0.49 -1.18 -10.05
C PHE A 158 -1.59 -0.67 -10.99
N LEU A 159 -1.25 0.16 -11.99
CA LEU A 159 -2.22 0.64 -12.97
C LEU A 159 -2.82 -0.51 -13.79
N THR A 160 -2.00 -1.46 -14.23
CA THR A 160 -2.47 -2.67 -14.93
C THR A 160 -3.47 -3.47 -14.07
N LEU A 161 -3.10 -3.78 -12.82
CA LEU A 161 -3.99 -4.49 -11.89
C LEU A 161 -5.30 -3.73 -11.69
N TRP A 162 -5.24 -2.41 -11.51
CA TRP A 162 -6.43 -1.60 -11.31
C TRP A 162 -7.37 -1.63 -12.53
N GLN A 163 -6.81 -1.55 -13.74
CA GLN A 163 -7.58 -1.69 -14.98
C GLN A 163 -8.21 -3.07 -15.11
N GLU A 164 -7.48 -4.13 -14.78
CA GLU A 164 -8.00 -5.50 -14.76
C GLU A 164 -9.19 -5.64 -13.82
N LEU A 165 -9.11 -5.12 -12.59
CA LEU A 165 -10.24 -5.10 -11.64
C LEU A 165 -11.45 -4.36 -12.21
N GLY A 166 -11.22 -3.25 -12.90
CA GLY A 166 -12.27 -2.51 -13.61
C GLY A 166 -12.97 -3.36 -14.68
N ARG A 167 -12.19 -4.03 -15.55
CA ARG A 167 -12.73 -4.91 -16.61
C ARG A 167 -13.46 -6.13 -16.04
N GLU A 168 -12.99 -6.68 -14.93
CA GLU A 168 -13.65 -7.80 -14.23
C GLU A 168 -14.94 -7.38 -13.50
N GLY A 169 -15.25 -6.07 -13.47
CA GLY A 169 -16.42 -5.53 -12.79
C GLY A 169 -16.34 -5.67 -11.26
N PHE A 170 -15.13 -5.64 -10.69
CA PHE A 170 -14.87 -5.91 -9.27
C PHE A 170 -15.85 -5.19 -8.33
N ARG A 171 -16.05 -3.88 -8.51
CA ARG A 171 -16.95 -3.08 -7.68
C ARG A 171 -18.40 -3.55 -7.78
N ALA A 172 -18.93 -3.65 -9.00
CA ALA A 172 -20.32 -4.03 -9.23
C ALA A 172 -20.62 -5.44 -8.69
N ARG A 173 -19.68 -6.38 -8.90
CA ARG A 173 -19.81 -7.75 -8.39
C ARG A 173 -19.76 -7.83 -6.87
N LEU A 174 -18.90 -7.02 -6.24
CA LEU A 174 -18.86 -6.93 -4.78
C LEU A 174 -20.15 -6.31 -4.21
N GLU A 175 -20.61 -5.21 -4.80
CA GLU A 175 -21.87 -4.55 -4.39
C GLU A 175 -23.09 -5.46 -4.56
N PHE A 176 -23.09 -6.30 -5.61
CA PHE A 176 -24.09 -7.35 -5.80
C PHE A 176 -23.97 -8.43 -4.73
N ALA A 177 -22.78 -8.99 -4.51
CA ALA A 177 -22.57 -10.09 -3.57
C ALA A 177 -22.91 -9.73 -2.11
N ILE A 178 -22.72 -8.48 -1.69
CA ILE A 178 -23.08 -8.03 -0.35
C ILE A 178 -24.56 -7.65 -0.21
N GLY A 179 -25.24 -7.37 -1.33
CA GLY A 179 -26.68 -7.10 -1.36
C GLY A 179 -27.53 -8.36 -1.48
N GLU A 180 -27.00 -9.38 -2.17
CA GLU A 180 -27.56 -10.72 -2.16
C GLU A 180 -27.37 -11.32 -0.78
N ARG A 181 -28.48 -11.63 -0.09
CA ARG A 181 -28.45 -12.37 1.17
C ARG A 181 -28.42 -13.86 0.83
N PRO A 182 -27.26 -14.56 0.84
CA PRO A 182 -27.29 -16.00 0.74
C PRO A 182 -28.17 -16.56 1.88
N PRO A 183 -28.95 -17.63 1.64
CA PRO A 183 -29.71 -18.26 2.71
C PRO A 183 -28.75 -18.63 3.84
N ALA A 184 -29.17 -18.36 5.07
CA ALA A 184 -28.34 -18.64 6.24
C ALA A 184 -27.85 -20.10 6.17
N PRO A 185 -26.55 -20.37 6.44
CA PRO A 185 -26.10 -21.75 6.57
C PRO A 185 -26.97 -22.43 7.64
N GLU A 186 -27.41 -23.66 7.37
CA GLU A 186 -28.23 -24.42 8.31
C GLU A 186 -27.60 -24.35 9.71
N PRO A 187 -28.40 -24.08 10.76
CA PRO A 187 -27.88 -24.02 12.11
C PRO A 187 -27.13 -25.32 12.40
N HIS A 188 -25.84 -25.22 12.72
CA HIS A 188 -25.10 -26.36 13.22
C HIS A 188 -25.89 -26.95 14.39
N PRO A 189 -26.19 -28.26 14.38
CA PRO A 189 -26.89 -28.89 15.48
C PRO A 189 -26.11 -28.60 16.76
N ARG A 190 -26.78 -28.02 17.76
CA ARG A 190 -26.16 -27.79 19.06
C ARG A 190 -25.69 -29.15 19.58
N PRO A 191 -24.41 -29.31 19.98
CA PRO A 191 -23.98 -30.54 20.61
C PRO A 191 -24.79 -30.73 21.89
N GLY A 192 -25.67 -31.74 21.92
CA GLY A 192 -26.41 -32.15 23.12
C GLY A 192 -27.93 -31.92 23.15
N ALA A 193 -28.64 -31.78 22.02
CA ALA A 193 -30.10 -31.90 22.05
C ALA A 193 -30.50 -33.39 22.22
N PRO A 194 -31.28 -33.76 23.25
CA PRO A 194 -31.71 -35.15 23.44
C PRO A 194 -32.68 -35.57 22.33
N ALA A 195 -32.46 -36.78 21.80
CA ALA A 195 -33.38 -37.41 20.84
C ALA A 195 -34.74 -37.63 21.51
N ALA A 196 -35.80 -37.16 20.84
CA ALA A 196 -37.19 -37.48 21.16
C ALA A 196 -37.65 -38.66 20.30
#